data_AF-A0A7Y4U2V7-F1
#
_entry.id   AF-A0A7Y4U2V7-F1
#
_cell.length_a   1.000
_cell.length_b   1.000
_cell.length_c   1.000
_cell.angle_alpha   90.00
_cell.angle_beta   90.00
_cell.angle_gamma   90.00
#
_symmetry.space_group_name_H-M   'P 1'
#
loop_
_entity.id
_entity.type
_entity.pdbx_description
1 polymer ?
#
loop_
_entity_poly.entity_id
_entity_poly.type
_entity_poly.pdbx_seq_one_letter_code
_entity_poly.pdbx_strand_id
1 'polypeptide(L)'
;SVEGHDLLYSVSIIEKVRLDRQILLQGLPDRRIHIEATTIDLLARWAAKRYTRPAFPDEFNERCRPAAKRVSTRLKAKGHLITGLFLQLDSYEELPSEQDYRVILRGTALPETCDDPEQERVVLSFLADIEKALNDCVGIAVAEAALDSERDLSLYELRFVRRWDYDFLSYREDTPEQLAPDD
;
A
#
# COMPACT_ATOMS: atom_id res chain seq x y z
N SER A 1 4.04 51.92 -11.97
CA SER A 1 3.22 50.97 -11.21
C SER A 1 2.72 49.91 -12.15
N VAL A 2 3.08 48.64 -11.91
CA VAL A 2 2.52 47.50 -12.64
C VAL A 2 1.79 46.68 -11.58
N GLU A 3 0.47 46.62 -11.71
CA GLU A 3 -0.42 45.90 -10.79
C GLU A 3 -0.13 44.40 -10.89
N GLY A 4 0.28 43.79 -9.77
CA GLY A 4 0.36 42.35 -9.64
C GLY A 4 -1.04 41.80 -9.42
N HIS A 5 -1.64 41.22 -10.45
CA HIS A 5 -2.90 40.49 -10.29
C HIS A 5 -2.60 39.12 -9.70
N ASP A 6 -3.10 38.85 -8.50
CA ASP A 6 -3.12 37.51 -7.92
C ASP A 6 -4.03 36.61 -8.78
N LEU A 7 -3.41 35.72 -9.55
CA LEU A 7 -4.11 34.68 -10.29
C LEU A 7 -4.42 33.53 -9.32
N LEU A 8 -5.71 33.32 -9.05
CA LEU A 8 -6.19 32.12 -8.36
C LEU A 8 -6.06 30.93 -9.32
N TYR A 9 -5.17 29.99 -8.99
CA TYR A 9 -5.07 28.73 -9.72
C TYR A 9 -5.91 27.67 -9.01
N SER A 10 -6.85 27.06 -9.72
CA SER A 10 -7.45 25.79 -9.33
C SER A 10 -6.70 24.68 -10.06
N VAL A 11 -6.24 23.67 -9.32
CA VAL A 11 -5.63 22.47 -9.90
C VAL A 11 -6.56 21.31 -9.62
N SER A 12 -7.11 20.72 -10.67
CA SER A 12 -7.90 19.49 -10.58
C SER A 12 -6.97 18.28 -10.48
N ILE A 13 -7.26 17.36 -9.55
CA ILE A 13 -6.55 16.08 -9.40
C ILE A 13 -6.56 15.22 -10.68
N ILE A 14 -7.50 15.47 -11.59
CA ILE A 14 -7.71 14.71 -12.82
C ILE A 14 -6.94 15.34 -14.01
N GLU A 15 -6.47 16.58 -13.87
CA GLU A 15 -5.83 17.31 -14.95
C GLU A 15 -4.30 17.15 -14.92
N LYS A 16 -3.73 16.81 -16.07
CA LYS A 16 -2.28 16.81 -16.28
C LYS A 16 -1.90 18.03 -17.10
N VAL A 17 -1.24 18.99 -16.47
CA VAL A 17 -0.70 20.18 -17.15
C VAL A 17 0.77 19.95 -17.45
N ARG A 18 1.19 20.27 -18.68
CA ARG A 18 2.61 20.31 -19.04
C ARG A 18 3.11 21.73 -18.82
N LEU A 19 4.11 21.87 -17.96
CA LEU A 19 4.78 23.13 -17.71
C LEU A 19 6.15 23.08 -18.38
N ASP A 20 6.52 24.17 -19.07
CA ASP A 20 7.88 24.31 -19.58
C ASP A 20 8.85 24.40 -18.40
N ARG A 21 9.88 23.53 -18.40
CA ARG A 21 10.93 23.51 -17.38
C ARG A 21 11.65 24.86 -17.23
N GLN A 22 11.64 25.70 -18.26
CA GLN A 22 12.24 27.04 -18.21
C GLN A 22 11.55 27.94 -17.16
N ILE A 23 10.27 27.71 -16.85
CA ILE A 23 9.53 28.44 -15.81
C ILE A 23 10.16 28.22 -14.43
N LEU A 24 10.65 27.00 -14.16
CA LEU A 24 11.31 26.66 -12.90
C LEU A 24 12.69 27.32 -12.74
N LEU A 25 13.31 27.77 -13.83
CA LEU A 25 14.60 28.48 -13.77
C LEU A 25 14.43 29.92 -13.25
N GLN A 26 13.22 30.47 -13.35
CA GLN A 26 12.91 31.84 -12.91
C GLN A 26 12.24 31.88 -11.52
N GLY A 27 11.72 30.76 -11.03
CA GLY A 27 11.12 30.65 -9.71
C GLY A 27 12.15 30.28 -8.65
N LEU A 28 12.22 31.06 -7.56
CA LEU A 28 12.84 30.61 -6.33
C LEU A 28 11.78 29.87 -5.50
N PRO A 29 12.09 28.70 -4.91
CA PRO A 29 11.17 28.05 -3.99
C PRO A 29 10.82 29.03 -2.86
N ASP A 30 9.52 29.20 -2.59
CA ASP A 30 9.07 30.07 -1.51
C ASP A 30 9.62 29.53 -0.19
N ARG A 31 10.53 30.27 0.42
CA ARG A 31 11.21 29.90 1.68
C ARG A 31 10.27 29.85 2.87
N ARG A 32 9.00 30.24 2.72
CA ARG A 32 7.96 30.13 3.76
C ARG A 32 7.20 28.81 3.65
N ILE A 33 7.30 28.13 2.50
CA ILE A 33 6.64 26.85 2.26
C ILE A 33 7.67 25.76 2.52
N HIS A 34 7.56 25.14 3.69
CA HIS A 34 8.34 23.97 4.07
C HIS A 34 7.45 22.74 4.07
N ILE A 35 7.89 21.70 3.38
CA ILE A 35 7.30 20.37 3.50
C ILE A 35 8.12 19.64 4.56
N GLU A 36 7.47 19.14 5.61
CA GLU A 36 8.16 18.36 6.64
C GLU A 36 8.83 17.12 6.05
N ALA A 37 9.99 16.74 6.59
CA ALA A 37 10.75 15.58 6.12
C ALA A 37 9.90 14.29 6.12
N THR A 38 9.04 14.12 7.13
CA THR A 38 8.06 13.02 7.23
C THR A 38 7.06 13.01 6.08
N THR A 39 6.60 14.19 5.64
CA THR A 39 5.68 14.33 4.51
C THR A 39 6.41 14.09 3.19
N ILE A 40 7.67 14.54 3.05
CA ILE A 40 8.51 14.21 1.89
C ILE A 40 8.69 12.69 1.79
N ASP A 41 9.01 12.01 2.89
CA ASP A 41 9.14 10.55 2.94
C ASP A 41 7.84 9.83 2.62
N LEU A 42 6.70 10.36 3.08
CA LEU A 42 5.39 9.83 2.74
C LEU A 42 5.12 9.96 1.24
N LEU A 43 5.39 11.13 0.65
CA LEU A 43 5.22 11.41 -0.78
C LEU A 43 6.16 10.55 -1.64
N ALA A 44 7.42 10.39 -1.23
CA ALA A 44 8.40 9.54 -1.89
C ALA A 44 7.97 8.06 -1.84
N ARG A 45 7.53 7.57 -0.68
CA ARG A 45 6.96 6.21 -0.54
C ARG A 45 5.72 6.03 -1.41
N TRP A 46 4.83 7.01 -1.46
CA TRP A 46 3.63 6.98 -2.30
C TRP A 46 3.96 6.98 -3.79
N ALA A 47 4.95 7.76 -4.23
CA ALA A 47 5.44 7.78 -5.59
C ALA A 47 6.11 6.44 -5.97
N ALA A 48 6.95 5.90 -5.10
CA ALA A 48 7.60 4.60 -5.27
C ALA A 48 6.59 3.44 -5.36
N LYS A 49 5.50 3.49 -4.58
CA LYS A 49 4.41 2.51 -4.57
C LYS A 49 3.79 2.27 -5.96
N ARG A 50 3.84 3.26 -6.87
CA ARG A 50 3.39 3.10 -8.27
C ARG A 50 4.32 2.24 -9.12
N TYR A 51 5.61 2.23 -8.82
CA TYR A 51 6.63 1.53 -9.62
C TYR A 51 6.94 0.14 -9.08
N THR A 52 6.59 -0.15 -7.82
CA THR A 52 6.85 -1.45 -7.21
C THR A 52 5.67 -2.40 -7.28
N ARG A 53 4.54 -2.04 -7.92
CA ARG A 53 3.31 -2.86 -7.94
C ARG A 53 3.59 -4.26 -8.46
N PRO A 54 3.65 -5.26 -7.58
CA PRO A 54 3.75 -6.63 -8.03
C PRO A 54 2.34 -7.05 -8.42
N ALA A 55 2.13 -7.47 -9.67
CA ALA A 55 0.85 -8.03 -10.07
C ALA A 55 0.69 -9.41 -9.42
N PHE A 56 -0.18 -9.53 -8.43
CA PHE A 56 -0.75 -10.83 -8.07
C PHE A 56 -1.76 -11.24 -9.15
N PRO A 57 -2.04 -12.55 -9.31
CA PRO A 57 -3.12 -13.02 -10.17
C PRO A 57 -4.44 -12.29 -9.86
N ASP A 58 -5.25 -12.03 -10.86
CA ASP A 58 -6.53 -11.34 -10.71
C ASP A 58 -7.48 -12.17 -9.84
N GLU A 59 -7.51 -13.49 -10.06
CA GLU A 59 -8.32 -14.41 -9.25
C GLU A 59 -7.87 -14.41 -7.78
N PHE A 60 -6.56 -14.37 -7.53
CA PHE A 60 -6.03 -14.24 -6.17
C PHE A 60 -6.54 -12.94 -5.51
N ASN A 61 -6.45 -11.81 -6.23
CA ASN A 61 -6.90 -10.52 -5.72
C ASN A 61 -8.39 -10.52 -5.38
N GLU A 62 -9.22 -11.13 -6.23
CA GLU A 62 -10.67 -11.22 -5.99
C GLU A 62 -11.01 -12.11 -4.79
N ARG A 63 -10.34 -13.27 -4.65
CA ARG A 63 -10.50 -14.14 -3.47
C ARG A 63 -10.08 -13.45 -2.17
N CYS A 64 -9.04 -12.63 -2.20
CA CYS A 64 -8.55 -11.90 -1.03
C CYS A 64 -9.32 -10.61 -0.72
N ARG A 65 -10.27 -10.18 -1.55
CA ARG A 65 -11.03 -8.93 -1.35
C ARG A 65 -11.74 -8.85 0.02
N PRO A 66 -12.42 -9.91 0.51
CA PRO A 66 -13.03 -9.89 1.84
C PRO A 66 -11.99 -9.72 2.97
N ALA A 67 -10.84 -10.39 2.85
CA ALA A 67 -9.73 -10.24 3.79
C ALA A 67 -9.18 -8.80 3.76
N ALA A 68 -8.93 -8.24 2.58
CA ALA A 68 -8.39 -6.89 2.43
C ALA A 68 -9.26 -5.83 3.12
N LYS A 69 -10.59 -5.95 3.05
CA LYS A 69 -11.54 -5.07 3.73
C LYS A 69 -11.48 -5.20 5.26
N ARG A 70 -11.35 -6.42 5.78
CA ARG A 70 -11.17 -6.67 7.22
C ARG A 70 -9.85 -6.11 7.72
N VAL A 71 -8.78 -6.32 6.95
CA VAL A 71 -7.41 -5.88 7.25
C VAL A 71 -7.33 -4.35 7.25
N SER A 72 -7.88 -3.67 6.23
CA SER A 72 -7.87 -2.20 6.16
C SER A 72 -8.62 -1.54 7.33
N THR A 73 -9.73 -2.13 7.76
CA THR A 73 -10.49 -1.64 8.92
C THR A 73 -9.70 -1.75 10.22
N ARG A 74 -8.99 -2.88 10.44
CA ARG A 74 -8.19 -3.09 11.65
C ARG A 74 -6.88 -2.28 11.65
N LEU A 75 -6.28 -2.05 10.48
CA LEU A 75 -5.05 -1.26 10.36
C LEU A 75 -5.24 0.20 10.76
N LYS A 76 -6.44 0.77 10.60
CA LYS A 76 -6.73 2.12 11.10
C LYS A 76 -6.52 2.26 12.62
N ALA A 77 -6.64 1.16 13.39
CA ALA A 77 -6.48 1.18 14.83
C ALA A 77 -5.04 0.88 15.31
N LYS A 78 -4.29 0.04 14.57
CA LYS A 78 -2.99 -0.52 15.03
C LYS A 78 -1.89 -0.54 13.97
N GLY A 79 -2.13 0.01 12.78
CA GLY A 79 -1.26 -0.14 11.62
C GLY A 79 0.05 0.65 11.68
N HIS A 80 0.26 1.51 12.68
CA HIS A 80 1.51 2.27 12.79
C HIS A 80 2.71 1.42 13.23
N LEU A 81 2.48 0.25 13.84
CA LEU A 81 3.55 -0.65 14.29
C LEU A 81 4.07 -1.57 13.17
N ILE A 82 3.32 -1.71 12.07
CA ILE A 82 3.72 -2.52 10.92
C ILE A 82 4.15 -1.60 9.79
N THR A 83 5.32 -1.88 9.24
CA THR A 83 5.88 -1.12 8.12
C THR A 83 5.53 -1.74 6.78
N GLY A 84 5.15 -3.03 6.74
CA GLY A 84 4.73 -3.70 5.52
C GLY A 84 4.17 -5.11 5.72
N LEU A 85 3.32 -5.50 4.77
CA LEU A 85 2.86 -6.88 4.58
C LEU A 85 3.36 -7.37 3.23
N PHE A 86 3.96 -8.55 3.22
CA PHE A 86 4.50 -9.19 2.03
C PHE A 86 3.96 -10.60 1.91
N LEU A 87 3.65 -11.00 0.68
CA LEU A 87 3.13 -12.32 0.35
C LEU A 87 4.02 -12.98 -0.69
N GLN A 88 4.30 -14.26 -0.48
CA GLN A 88 4.83 -15.14 -1.50
C GLN A 88 3.78 -16.19 -1.81
N LEU A 89 3.49 -16.35 -3.11
CA LEU A 89 2.61 -17.40 -3.59
C LEU A 89 3.45 -18.57 -4.10
N ASP A 90 2.91 -19.78 -3.95
CA ASP A 90 3.45 -20.97 -4.62
C ASP A 90 3.25 -20.93 -6.15
N SER A 91 2.20 -20.25 -6.61
CA SER A 91 1.94 -19.97 -8.02
C SER A 91 1.52 -18.51 -8.26
N TYR A 92 2.03 -17.93 -9.35
CA TYR A 92 1.61 -16.63 -9.88
C TYR A 92 0.81 -16.75 -11.18
N GLU A 93 0.34 -17.95 -11.50
CA GLU A 93 -0.61 -18.20 -12.58
C GLU A 93 -2.06 -18.09 -12.05
N GLU A 94 -3.02 -17.88 -12.95
CA GLU A 94 -4.44 -17.91 -12.60
C GLU A 94 -4.86 -19.35 -12.27
N LEU A 95 -5.25 -19.57 -11.02
CA LEU A 95 -5.74 -20.87 -10.56
C LEU A 95 -7.27 -20.98 -10.68
N PRO A 96 -7.80 -22.17 -11.03
CA PRO A 96 -9.24 -22.41 -11.04
C PRO A 96 -9.82 -22.44 -9.61
N SER A 97 -11.15 -22.40 -9.48
CA SER A 97 -11.86 -22.30 -8.19
C SER A 97 -11.60 -23.46 -7.22
N GLU A 98 -11.19 -24.62 -7.74
CA GLU A 98 -10.98 -25.84 -6.96
C GLU A 98 -9.56 -25.93 -6.38
N GLN A 99 -8.67 -25.01 -6.74
CA GLN A 99 -7.29 -24.99 -6.28
C GLN A 99 -7.03 -23.78 -5.39
N ASP A 100 -6.33 -24.03 -4.28
CA ASP A 100 -5.93 -22.99 -3.34
C ASP A 100 -4.59 -22.39 -3.75
N TYR A 101 -4.47 -21.06 -3.66
CA TYR A 101 -3.16 -20.42 -3.61
C TYR A 101 -2.55 -20.70 -2.24
N ARG A 102 -1.33 -21.25 -2.19
CA ARG A 102 -0.59 -21.38 -0.93
C ARG A 102 0.23 -20.12 -0.71
N VAL A 103 0.04 -19.51 0.46
CA VAL A 103 0.58 -18.19 0.77
C VAL A 103 1.54 -18.26 1.94
N ILE A 104 2.71 -17.65 1.79
CA ILE A 104 3.58 -17.29 2.92
C ILE A 104 3.36 -15.80 3.19
N LEU A 105 2.94 -15.48 4.41
CA LEU A 105 2.69 -14.14 4.90
C LEU A 105 3.87 -13.66 5.75
N ARG A 106 4.44 -12.52 5.39
CA ARG A 106 5.51 -11.85 6.16
C ARG A 106 5.06 -10.45 6.54
N GLY A 107 4.91 -10.23 7.84
CA GLY A 107 4.77 -8.89 8.41
C GLY A 107 6.15 -8.29 8.66
N THR A 108 6.31 -6.99 8.47
CA THR A 108 7.54 -6.28 8.81
C THR A 108 7.25 -5.18 9.81
N ALA A 109 8.17 -4.99 10.76
CA ALA A 109 8.13 -3.91 11.73
C ALA A 109 9.54 -3.33 11.95
N LEU A 110 9.59 -2.12 12.52
CA LEU A 110 10.85 -1.50 12.91
C LEU A 110 11.56 -2.36 13.96
N PRO A 111 12.91 -2.37 14.01
CA PRO A 111 13.64 -3.13 15.02
C PRO A 111 13.21 -2.81 16.45
N GLU A 112 12.92 -1.54 16.74
CA GLU A 112 12.47 -1.09 18.06
C GLU A 112 11.11 -1.70 18.46
N THR A 113 10.25 -1.97 17.48
CA THR A 113 8.96 -2.65 17.69
C THR A 113 9.16 -4.13 17.99
N CYS A 114 10.10 -4.79 17.31
CA CYS A 114 10.42 -6.21 17.52
C CYS A 114 11.16 -6.44 18.85
N ASP A 115 12.03 -5.50 19.25
CA ASP A 115 12.81 -5.58 20.49
C ASP A 115 11.96 -5.25 21.75
N ASP A 116 10.77 -4.65 21.58
CA ASP A 116 9.79 -4.39 22.66
C ASP A 116 8.74 -5.51 22.73
N PRO A 117 8.76 -6.37 23.77
CA PRO A 117 7.86 -7.53 23.86
C PRO A 117 6.36 -7.20 23.88
N GLU A 118 5.98 -6.02 24.38
CA GLU A 118 4.57 -5.63 24.39
C GLU A 118 4.10 -5.19 23.00
N GLN A 119 4.94 -4.43 22.28
CA GLN A 119 4.65 -4.04 20.90
C GLN A 119 4.72 -5.24 19.94
N GLU A 120 5.72 -6.10 20.10
CA GLU A 120 5.87 -7.33 19.33
C GLU A 120 4.62 -8.21 19.49
N ARG A 121 4.12 -8.41 20.72
CA ARG A 121 2.89 -9.17 20.97
C ARG A 121 1.68 -8.55 20.25
N VAL A 122 1.57 -7.23 20.24
CA VAL A 122 0.49 -6.53 19.52
C VAL A 122 0.58 -6.77 18.01
N VAL A 123 1.78 -6.71 17.44
CA VAL A 123 2.02 -6.95 16.02
C VAL A 123 1.76 -8.41 15.66
N LEU A 124 2.23 -9.37 16.44
CA LEU A 124 1.99 -10.80 16.24
C LEU A 124 0.49 -11.13 16.32
N SER A 125 -0.23 -10.57 17.29
CA SER A 125 -1.68 -10.71 17.38
C SER A 125 -2.38 -10.17 16.14
N PHE A 126 -1.91 -9.06 15.59
CA PHE A 126 -2.46 -8.48 14.37
C PHE A 126 -2.10 -9.31 13.13
N LEU A 127 -0.90 -9.89 13.07
CA LEU A 127 -0.50 -10.79 11.99
C LEU A 127 -1.36 -12.07 11.97
N ALA A 128 -1.63 -12.65 13.15
CA ALA A 128 -2.52 -13.79 13.30
C ALA A 128 -3.96 -13.46 12.86
N ASP A 129 -4.42 -12.23 13.09
CA ASP A 129 -5.71 -11.77 12.59
C ASP A 129 -5.75 -11.70 11.05
N ILE A 130 -4.65 -11.26 10.41
CA ILE A 130 -4.54 -11.24 8.94
C ILE A 130 -4.50 -12.65 8.39
N GLU A 131 -3.67 -13.52 8.96
CA GLU A 131 -3.58 -14.93 8.60
C GLU A 131 -4.97 -15.58 8.64
N LYS A 132 -5.71 -15.37 9.74
CA LYS A 132 -7.09 -15.85 9.85
C LYS A 132 -7.99 -15.27 8.77
N ALA A 133 -7.92 -13.96 8.51
CA ALA A 133 -8.74 -13.33 7.49
C ALA A 133 -8.47 -13.90 6.08
N LEU A 134 -7.22 -14.22 5.76
CA LEU A 134 -6.84 -14.86 4.51
C LEU A 134 -7.31 -16.32 4.44
N ASN A 135 -7.12 -17.11 5.50
CA ASN A 135 -7.61 -18.50 5.57
C ASN A 135 -9.15 -18.61 5.55
N ASP A 136 -9.88 -17.57 5.97
CA ASP A 136 -11.33 -17.50 5.83
C ASP A 136 -11.77 -17.31 4.36
N CYS A 137 -10.86 -16.96 3.45
CA CYS A 137 -11.17 -16.79 2.03
C CYS A 137 -11.09 -18.12 1.29
N VAL A 138 -12.14 -18.45 0.52
CA VAL A 138 -12.16 -19.66 -0.31
C VAL A 138 -11.04 -19.57 -1.36
N GLY A 139 -10.31 -20.68 -1.55
CA GLY A 139 -9.25 -20.73 -2.55
C GLY A 139 -7.92 -20.12 -2.09
N ILE A 140 -7.75 -19.88 -0.78
CA ILE A 140 -6.54 -19.31 -0.16
C ILE A 140 -6.14 -20.16 1.06
N ALA A 141 -4.89 -20.58 1.12
CA ALA A 141 -4.33 -21.31 2.25
C ALA A 141 -3.01 -20.67 2.70
N VAL A 142 -3.00 -20.05 3.89
CA VAL A 142 -1.76 -19.51 4.46
C VAL A 142 -0.97 -20.68 5.07
N ALA A 143 0.20 -20.95 4.49
CA ALA A 143 1.09 -22.02 4.92
C ALA A 143 2.01 -21.59 6.07
N GLU A 144 2.37 -20.31 6.11
CA GLU A 144 3.25 -19.73 7.13
C GLU A 144 2.92 -18.24 7.30
N ALA A 145 2.93 -17.77 8.54
CA ALA A 145 2.88 -16.35 8.90
C ALA A 145 4.01 -16.03 9.87
N ALA A 146 4.85 -15.05 9.54
CA ALA A 146 5.96 -14.63 10.38
C ALA A 146 6.14 -13.10 10.41
N LEU A 147 6.67 -12.62 11.53
CA LEU A 147 7.07 -11.23 11.71
C LEU A 147 8.58 -11.11 11.53
N ASP A 148 9.00 -10.18 10.68
CA ASP A 148 10.39 -9.80 10.45
C ASP A 148 10.68 -8.40 10.96
N SER A 149 11.87 -8.24 11.51
CA SER A 149 12.48 -6.92 11.67
C SER A 149 12.95 -6.41 10.31
N GLU A 150 12.73 -5.13 10.02
CA GLU A 150 13.31 -4.50 8.81
C GLU A 150 14.84 -4.62 8.72
N ARG A 151 15.51 -4.84 9.85
CA ARG A 151 16.96 -5.08 9.89
C ARG A 151 17.36 -6.40 9.25
N ASP A 152 16.49 -7.40 9.32
CA ASP A 152 16.81 -8.79 8.99
C ASP A 152 16.29 -9.20 7.60
N LEU A 153 15.33 -8.45 7.04
CA LEU A 153 14.81 -8.70 5.70
C LEU A 153 15.82 -8.30 4.62
N SER A 154 16.39 -9.30 3.95
CA SER A 154 17.42 -9.10 2.94
C SER A 154 16.86 -8.66 1.58
N LEU A 155 17.70 -7.99 0.79
CA LEU A 155 17.40 -7.68 -0.63
C LEU A 155 17.17 -8.95 -1.48
N TYR A 156 17.68 -10.10 -1.05
CA TYR A 156 17.46 -11.37 -1.72
C TYR A 156 16.03 -11.86 -1.50
N GLU A 157 15.55 -11.84 -0.25
CA GLU A 157 14.18 -12.24 0.10
C GLU A 157 13.12 -11.36 -0.58
N LEU A 158 13.39 -10.05 -0.68
CA LEU A 158 12.52 -9.09 -1.40
C LEU A 158 12.31 -9.41 -2.89
N ARG A 159 13.09 -10.35 -3.49
CA ARG A 159 12.86 -10.82 -4.87
C ARG A 159 11.77 -11.87 -4.97
N PHE A 160 11.47 -12.58 -3.88
CA PHE A 160 10.51 -13.69 -3.84
C PHE A 160 9.20 -13.30 -3.19
N VAL A 161 9.22 -12.31 -2.32
CA VAL A 161 8.01 -11.77 -1.69
C VAL A 161 7.52 -10.53 -2.45
N ARG A 162 6.20 -10.35 -2.47
CA ARG A 162 5.53 -9.20 -3.09
C ARG A 162 4.78 -8.43 -2.03
N ARG A 163 4.97 -7.11 -1.97
CA ARG A 163 4.24 -6.27 -1.03
C ARG A 163 2.74 -6.33 -1.35
N TRP A 164 1.93 -6.63 -0.34
CA TRP A 164 0.48 -6.70 -0.48
C TRP A 164 -0.16 -5.33 -0.25
N ASP A 165 -0.63 -4.72 -1.33
CA ASP A 165 -1.31 -3.42 -1.33
C ASP A 165 -2.82 -3.59 -1.08
N TYR A 166 -3.17 -3.97 0.16
CA TYR A 166 -4.57 -4.21 0.58
C TYR A 166 -5.44 -2.93 0.51
N ASP A 167 -4.84 -1.73 0.58
CA ASP A 167 -5.56 -0.46 0.44
C ASP A 167 -6.26 -0.41 -0.93
N PHE A 168 -5.53 -0.72 -2.01
CA PHE A 168 -6.08 -0.68 -3.37
C PHE A 168 -7.22 -1.68 -3.59
N LEU A 169 -7.15 -2.85 -2.98
CA LEU A 169 -8.21 -3.87 -3.07
C LEU A 169 -9.52 -3.38 -2.45
N SER A 170 -9.44 -2.53 -1.43
CA SER A 170 -10.64 -1.97 -0.77
C SER A 170 -11.33 -0.85 -1.56
N TYR A 171 -10.60 -0.10 -2.41
CA TYR A 171 -11.15 1.06 -3.14
C TYR A 171 -12.03 0.69 -4.34
N ARG A 172 -11.94 -0.52 -4.90
CA ARG A 172 -12.74 -0.90 -6.08
C ARG A 172 -14.25 -1.06 -5.80
N GLU A 173 -14.68 -1.07 -4.54
CA GLU A 173 -16.11 -1.11 -4.17
C GLU A 173 -16.77 0.29 -4.19
N ASP A 174 -16.01 1.37 -4.03
CA ASP A 174 -16.54 2.74 -3.85
C ASP A 174 -16.45 3.61 -5.11
N THR A 175 -16.30 3.03 -6.30
CA THR A 175 -16.48 3.80 -7.53
C THR A 175 -17.97 3.82 -7.85
N PRO A 176 -18.70 4.95 -7.69
CA PRO A 176 -20.04 5.03 -8.24
C PRO A 176 -19.96 4.79 -9.75
N GLU A 177 -20.49 3.64 -10.18
CA GLU A 177 -20.88 3.42 -11.55
C GLU A 177 -21.86 4.53 -11.95
N GLN A 178 -21.67 5.07 -13.16
CA GLN A 178 -22.48 6.09 -13.84
C GLN A 178 -22.16 7.56 -13.53
N LEU A 179 -21.10 8.06 -14.18
CA LEU A 179 -21.21 9.31 -14.93
C LEU A 179 -21.43 8.95 -16.40
N ALA A 180 -22.64 8.53 -16.74
CA ALA A 180 -23.11 8.63 -18.12
C ALA A 180 -23.50 10.11 -18.35
N PRO A 181 -23.09 10.75 -19.45
CA PRO A 181 -23.61 12.07 -19.78
C PRO A 181 -25.10 11.96 -20.12
N ASP A 182 -25.92 12.80 -19.50
CA ASP A 182 -27.31 13.00 -19.91
C ASP A 182 -27.33 13.61 -21.31
N ASP A 183 -28.13 13.01 -22.21
CA ASP A 183 -28.46 13.52 -23.56
C ASP A 183 -29.36 14.77 -23.50
#